data_AF-A0A959GGK2-F1
#
_entry.id   AF-A0A959GGK2-F1
#
_cell.length_a   1.000
_cell.length_b   1.000
_cell.length_c   1.000
_cell.angle_alpha   90.00
_cell.angle_beta   90.00
_cell.angle_gamma   90.00
#
_symmetry.space_group_name_H-M   'P 1'
#
loop_
_entity.id
_entity.type
_entity.pdbx_description
1 polymer ?
#
loop_
_entity_poly.entity_id
_entity_poly.type
_entity_poly.pdbx_seq_one_letter_code
_entity_poly.pdbx_strand_id
1 'polypeptide(L)'
;MPAITSLTAESIFFAVNAAIKLSHNVRKAYAQSLRSKALILPLPGIDPNIKIHTIIRFFDDHPDFVGTVRRLEVLHEEASGTLTLKKEEDLKEYKEYYLAFNGVEEGDGFKLEVNSEDLVHLLRIRQWERGREEHQTVLQLVAGTIVELGIDYFLQVPGALNQKSAHGQILYQFLEGLDEIDFSKNKDIKKELSQHLLPSLFTAAAESVAALSPKIANDEKVQAFIKVTAKGIANDVFERSKDMKAHQRQDAVHWGQVMMRSMINHAGHFVFSAPEELFDTNRPVSEIIEKSGIILLNTILDDQSDKVAFRKALSPETLDNMARATLQVVAEHPNVLSGEHGIQKIVSEVAIAVQQEDFLRRGFLPELTRIVLEKSAGHLDLLWKKSTDGPEHLLVIAIQQALEILSQKPLDAPWRPAFTKGNLLEVLEEVLDEVVANPAWITDEVRGRPILSEVFDATFSALDSIPKGERLTAEVIQWLLRHNLEVALTSRTVLDTVKWGGDQLEISILQKALELSLSVVFPKTGGPNVNRLNLLADLMDYVMEAILKQHPNENGLILADLILFNSGIDYSQGFNPQLADQITD
;
A
#
# COMPACT_ATOMS: atom_id res chain seq x y z
N MET A 1 -44.61 -8.22 -24.89
CA MET A 1 -43.98 -6.95 -25.33
C MET A 1 -42.59 -6.93 -24.72
N PRO A 2 -41.50 -7.00 -25.50
CA PRO A 2 -40.16 -6.91 -24.94
C PRO A 2 -39.82 -5.44 -24.63
N ALA A 3 -39.05 -5.25 -23.57
CA ALA A 3 -38.76 -3.97 -22.92
C ALA A 3 -37.94 -3.00 -23.80
N ILE A 4 -38.29 -1.72 -23.75
CA ILE A 4 -37.62 -0.61 -24.46
C ILE A 4 -36.46 -0.02 -23.61
N THR A 5 -35.98 -0.70 -22.58
CA THR A 5 -35.13 -0.12 -21.51
C THR A 5 -33.60 -0.29 -21.65
N SER A 6 -33.04 -0.70 -22.80
CA SER A 6 -31.57 -0.87 -22.92
C SER A 6 -30.83 0.31 -23.58
N LEU A 7 -31.53 1.26 -24.20
CA LEU A 7 -30.90 2.25 -25.09
C LEU A 7 -30.18 3.39 -24.34
N THR A 8 -30.61 3.73 -23.12
CA THR A 8 -30.09 4.89 -22.37
C THR A 8 -28.70 4.62 -21.79
N ALA A 9 -28.55 3.54 -21.03
CA ALA A 9 -27.27 3.15 -20.42
C ALA A 9 -26.20 2.89 -21.50
N GLU A 10 -26.60 2.22 -22.59
CA GLU A 10 -25.76 2.01 -23.77
C GLU A 10 -25.32 3.34 -24.40
N SER A 11 -26.26 4.27 -24.63
CA SER A 11 -25.93 5.58 -25.20
C SER A 11 -25.01 6.42 -24.32
N ILE A 12 -25.15 6.35 -22.99
CA ILE A 12 -24.21 7.01 -22.07
C ILE A 12 -22.81 6.42 -22.24
N PHE A 13 -22.69 5.09 -22.25
CA PHE A 13 -21.38 4.43 -22.32
C PHE A 13 -20.67 4.70 -23.66
N PHE A 14 -21.39 4.62 -24.78
CA PHE A 14 -20.86 4.95 -26.10
C PHE A 14 -20.53 6.43 -26.24
N ALA A 15 -21.35 7.33 -25.69
CA ALA A 15 -21.07 8.76 -25.68
C ALA A 15 -19.78 9.10 -24.91
N VAL A 16 -19.50 8.44 -23.78
CA VAL A 16 -18.23 8.62 -23.05
C VAL A 16 -17.04 8.19 -23.91
N ASN A 17 -17.13 7.01 -24.55
CA ASN A 17 -16.08 6.51 -25.43
C ASN A 17 -15.83 7.46 -26.62
N ALA A 18 -16.91 7.89 -27.26
CA ALA A 18 -16.90 8.83 -28.37
C ALA A 18 -16.27 10.17 -27.97
N ALA A 19 -16.66 10.73 -26.81
CA ALA A 19 -16.13 11.98 -26.29
C ALA A 19 -14.64 11.90 -25.96
N ILE A 20 -14.14 10.77 -25.45
CA ILE A 20 -12.71 10.55 -25.21
C ILE A 20 -11.93 10.50 -26.53
N LYS A 21 -12.41 9.75 -27.53
CA LYS A 21 -11.80 9.72 -28.88
C LYS A 21 -11.76 11.12 -29.51
N LEU A 22 -12.87 11.86 -29.43
CA LEU A 22 -12.99 13.22 -29.96
C LEU A 22 -12.07 14.20 -29.21
N SER A 23 -11.93 14.05 -27.89
CA SER A 23 -10.97 14.82 -27.06
C SER A 23 -9.51 14.56 -27.45
N HIS A 24 -9.16 13.31 -27.79
CA HIS A 24 -7.82 12.99 -28.31
C HIS A 24 -7.57 13.61 -29.69
N ASN A 25 -8.57 13.63 -30.57
CA ASN A 25 -8.48 14.28 -31.89
C ASN A 25 -8.28 15.79 -31.77
N VAL A 26 -9.05 16.45 -30.90
CA VAL A 26 -8.91 17.89 -30.64
C VAL A 26 -7.55 18.19 -30.03
N ARG A 27 -7.06 17.39 -29.08
CA ARG A 27 -5.69 17.54 -28.52
C ARG A 27 -4.59 17.36 -29.57
N LYS A 28 -4.76 16.45 -30.53
CA LYS A 28 -3.81 16.20 -31.63
C LYS A 28 -3.85 17.29 -32.70
N ALA A 29 -5.03 17.85 -33.00
CA ALA A 29 -5.21 18.92 -33.99
C ALA A 29 -4.91 20.33 -33.43
N TYR A 30 -5.13 20.58 -32.14
CA TYR A 30 -4.95 21.88 -31.46
C TYR A 30 -3.77 21.91 -30.49
N ALA A 31 -2.74 21.08 -30.68
CA ALA A 31 -1.54 21.01 -29.84
C ALA A 31 -0.75 22.34 -29.68
N GLN A 32 -1.18 23.44 -30.30
CA GLN A 32 -0.61 24.78 -30.12
C GLN A 32 -1.53 25.80 -29.42
N SER A 33 -2.74 25.44 -28.99
CA SER A 33 -3.69 26.42 -28.44
C SER A 33 -4.51 25.85 -27.28
N LEU A 34 -4.20 26.36 -26.07
CA LEU A 34 -5.00 26.39 -24.84
C LEU A 34 -4.94 25.15 -23.90
N ARG A 35 -4.11 25.30 -22.86
CA ARG A 35 -4.41 24.79 -21.51
C ARG A 35 -5.63 25.55 -20.97
N SER A 36 -6.55 24.82 -20.33
CA SER A 36 -7.64 25.31 -19.45
C SER A 36 -8.92 25.89 -20.08
N LYS A 37 -9.66 25.11 -20.87
CA LYS A 37 -11.14 25.24 -20.91
C LYS A 37 -11.79 23.86 -20.86
N ALA A 38 -12.90 23.77 -20.11
CA ALA A 38 -13.74 22.58 -20.01
C ALA A 38 -14.08 22.05 -21.42
N LEU A 39 -14.02 20.73 -21.57
CA LEU A 39 -14.25 20.00 -22.81
C LEU A 39 -15.74 20.08 -23.23
N ILE A 40 -16.17 21.25 -23.68
CA ILE A 40 -17.38 21.37 -24.48
C ILE A 40 -17.01 20.83 -25.85
N LEU A 41 -17.63 19.72 -26.28
CA LEU A 41 -17.46 19.14 -27.63
C LEU A 41 -17.49 20.27 -28.68
N PRO A 42 -16.35 20.65 -29.29
CA PRO A 42 -16.38 21.63 -30.35
C PRO A 42 -16.76 20.90 -31.63
N LEU A 43 -18.01 21.07 -32.08
CA LEU A 43 -18.34 20.79 -33.47
C LEU A 43 -17.51 21.73 -34.36
N PRO A 44 -16.98 21.26 -35.50
CA PRO A 44 -16.17 22.09 -36.40
C PRO A 44 -16.92 23.37 -36.77
N GLY A 45 -16.16 24.46 -36.97
CA GLY A 45 -16.68 25.80 -37.20
C GLY A 45 -17.84 25.80 -38.20
N ILE A 46 -18.99 26.30 -37.76
CA ILE A 46 -20.20 26.39 -38.57
C ILE A 46 -19.91 27.35 -39.73
N ASP A 47 -19.90 26.86 -40.97
CA ASP A 47 -20.00 27.75 -42.13
C ASP A 47 -21.40 28.39 -42.09
N PRO A 48 -21.49 29.71 -41.82
CA PRO A 48 -22.78 30.39 -41.68
C PRO A 48 -23.60 30.35 -42.99
N ASN A 49 -22.95 30.10 -44.14
CA ASN A 49 -23.55 30.19 -45.46
C ASN A 49 -24.11 28.86 -46.01
N ILE A 50 -24.12 27.79 -45.23
CA ILE A 50 -24.76 26.53 -45.64
C ILE A 50 -26.25 26.78 -45.85
N LYS A 51 -26.71 26.58 -47.08
CA LYS A 51 -28.10 26.75 -47.50
C LYS A 51 -28.89 25.50 -47.16
N ILE A 52 -30.14 25.65 -46.71
CA ILE A 52 -31.01 24.54 -46.28
C ILE A 52 -31.17 23.43 -47.34
N HIS A 53 -31.21 23.78 -48.63
CA HIS A 53 -31.29 22.80 -49.72
C HIS A 53 -30.10 21.81 -49.78
N THR A 54 -28.91 22.24 -49.36
CA THR A 54 -27.71 21.40 -49.32
C THR A 54 -27.84 20.36 -48.22
N ILE A 55 -28.42 20.78 -47.08
CA ILE A 55 -28.67 19.92 -45.93
C ILE A 55 -29.75 18.89 -46.25
N ILE A 56 -30.87 19.33 -46.85
CA ILE A 56 -31.97 18.44 -47.27
C ILE A 56 -31.43 17.37 -48.22
N ARG A 57 -30.71 17.79 -49.28
CA ARG A 57 -30.13 16.85 -50.26
C ARG A 57 -29.17 15.85 -49.61
N PHE A 58 -28.32 16.30 -48.69
CA PHE A 58 -27.41 15.39 -47.97
C PHE A 58 -28.16 14.30 -47.21
N PHE A 59 -29.24 14.65 -46.50
CA PHE A 59 -30.04 13.69 -45.74
C PHE A 59 -30.97 12.85 -46.64
N ASP A 60 -31.41 13.37 -47.79
CA ASP A 60 -32.10 12.58 -48.82
C ASP A 60 -31.17 11.50 -49.41
N ASP A 61 -29.88 11.84 -49.61
CA ASP A 61 -28.85 10.93 -50.10
C ASP A 61 -28.39 9.93 -49.02
N HIS A 62 -28.61 10.24 -47.74
CA HIS A 62 -28.25 9.41 -46.57
C HIS A 62 -29.45 9.18 -45.63
N PRO A 63 -30.52 8.49 -46.09
CA PRO A 63 -31.74 8.30 -45.31
C PRO A 63 -31.49 7.51 -44.01
N ASP A 64 -30.45 6.68 -44.00
CA ASP A 64 -30.04 5.89 -42.83
C ASP A 64 -29.70 6.76 -41.61
N PHE A 65 -29.33 8.04 -41.79
CA PHE A 65 -29.06 8.95 -40.67
C PHE A 65 -30.32 9.58 -40.10
N VAL A 66 -31.33 9.86 -40.91
CA VAL A 66 -32.53 10.60 -40.50
C VAL A 66 -33.28 9.87 -39.39
N GLY A 67 -33.40 8.54 -39.48
CA GLY A 67 -34.10 7.71 -38.50
C GLY A 67 -33.33 7.43 -37.20
N THR A 68 -32.06 7.85 -37.10
CA THR A 68 -31.21 7.53 -35.93
C THR A 68 -31.44 8.46 -34.74
N VAL A 69 -31.86 9.70 -35.00
CA VAL A 69 -32.15 10.74 -34.01
C VAL A 69 -33.53 11.32 -34.30
N ARG A 70 -34.49 11.08 -33.40
CA ARG A 70 -35.90 11.49 -33.58
C ARG A 70 -36.05 12.99 -33.89
N ARG A 71 -35.20 13.84 -33.31
CA ARG A 71 -35.22 15.28 -33.58
C ARG A 71 -34.77 15.62 -35.01
N LEU A 72 -33.81 14.88 -35.56
CA LEU A 72 -33.37 15.05 -36.94
C LEU A 72 -34.47 14.67 -37.92
N GLU A 73 -35.18 13.57 -37.66
CA GLU A 73 -36.36 13.13 -38.43
C GLU A 73 -37.41 14.25 -38.51
N VAL A 74 -37.82 14.80 -37.37
CA VAL A 74 -38.82 15.89 -37.31
C VAL A 74 -38.34 17.14 -38.07
N LEU A 75 -37.07 17.53 -37.92
CA LEU A 75 -36.51 18.69 -38.62
C LEU A 75 -36.40 18.47 -40.12
N HIS A 76 -36.05 17.24 -40.55
CA HIS A 76 -35.94 16.89 -41.95
C HIS A 76 -37.31 16.80 -42.63
N GLU A 77 -38.32 16.21 -41.98
CA GLU A 77 -39.70 16.21 -42.49
C GLU A 77 -40.25 17.63 -42.67
N GLU A 78 -40.05 18.52 -41.70
CA GLU A 78 -40.49 19.92 -41.80
C GLU A 78 -39.75 20.68 -42.92
N ALA A 79 -38.43 20.48 -43.01
CA ALA A 79 -37.58 21.12 -44.01
C ALA A 79 -37.86 20.62 -45.44
N SER A 80 -38.05 19.31 -45.64
CA SER A 80 -38.35 18.71 -46.95
C SER A 80 -39.75 19.07 -47.46
N GLY A 81 -40.72 19.27 -46.56
CA GLY A 81 -42.08 19.68 -46.92
C GLY A 81 -42.23 21.17 -47.25
N THR A 82 -41.49 22.05 -46.56
CA THR A 82 -41.69 23.51 -46.66
C THR A 82 -40.49 24.28 -47.20
N LEU A 83 -39.37 23.59 -47.49
CA LEU A 83 -38.09 24.16 -47.91
C LEU A 83 -37.54 25.27 -46.99
N THR A 84 -38.08 25.37 -45.76
CA THR A 84 -37.77 26.37 -44.75
C THR A 84 -37.97 25.77 -43.35
N LEU A 85 -37.42 26.38 -42.31
CA LEU A 85 -37.71 26.03 -40.91
C LEU A 85 -38.21 27.29 -40.21
N LYS A 86 -39.30 27.18 -39.44
CA LYS A 86 -40.00 28.35 -38.87
C LYS A 86 -39.21 29.06 -37.77
N LYS A 87 -38.36 28.33 -37.04
CA LYS A 87 -37.56 28.88 -35.95
C LYS A 87 -36.09 28.89 -36.35
N GLU A 88 -35.41 29.99 -36.04
CA GLU A 88 -33.97 30.15 -36.28
C GLU A 88 -33.15 29.11 -35.48
N GLU A 89 -33.61 28.74 -34.28
CA GLU A 89 -33.02 27.65 -33.48
C GLU A 89 -33.09 26.29 -34.19
N ASP A 90 -34.21 25.99 -34.85
CA ASP A 90 -34.42 24.72 -35.57
C ASP A 90 -33.47 24.64 -36.77
N LEU A 91 -33.29 25.75 -37.48
CA LEU A 91 -32.33 25.84 -38.59
C LEU A 91 -30.88 25.67 -38.10
N LYS A 92 -30.53 26.27 -36.96
CA LYS A 92 -29.20 26.12 -36.36
C LYS A 92 -28.94 24.67 -35.94
N GLU A 93 -29.92 24.03 -35.29
CA GLU A 93 -29.85 22.64 -34.88
C GLU A 93 -29.75 21.68 -36.08
N TYR A 94 -30.50 21.94 -37.16
CA TYR A 94 -30.43 21.15 -38.38
C TYR A 94 -29.07 21.28 -39.10
N LYS A 95 -28.48 22.49 -39.09
CA LYS A 95 -27.09 22.73 -39.53
C LYS A 95 -26.07 21.98 -38.68
N GLU A 96 -26.27 21.93 -37.37
CA GLU A 96 -25.37 21.19 -36.46
C GLU A 96 -25.37 19.68 -36.79
N TYR A 97 -26.54 19.08 -37.07
CA TYR A 97 -26.62 17.68 -37.50
C TYR A 97 -25.92 17.43 -38.84
N TYR A 98 -26.17 18.30 -39.82
CA TYR A 98 -25.49 18.22 -41.11
C TYR A 98 -23.96 18.24 -40.96
N LEU A 99 -23.43 19.23 -40.22
CA LEU A 99 -21.99 19.34 -40.01
C LEU A 99 -21.40 18.13 -39.30
N ALA A 100 -22.15 17.56 -38.35
CA ALA A 100 -21.73 16.38 -37.60
C ALA A 100 -21.64 15.14 -38.49
N PHE A 101 -22.69 14.82 -39.27
CA PHE A 101 -22.71 13.65 -40.14
C PHE A 101 -21.83 13.83 -41.39
N ASN A 102 -21.79 15.02 -41.98
CA ASN A 102 -20.93 15.31 -43.13
C ASN A 102 -19.45 15.19 -42.76
N GLY A 103 -19.05 15.57 -41.54
CA GLY A 103 -17.68 15.41 -41.05
C GLY A 103 -17.24 13.95 -40.80
N VAL A 104 -18.18 13.00 -40.83
CA VAL A 104 -17.91 11.56 -40.75
C VAL A 104 -17.87 10.91 -42.15
N GLU A 105 -18.72 11.37 -43.08
CA GLU A 105 -18.83 10.87 -44.46
C GLU A 105 -17.82 11.47 -45.46
N GLU A 106 -17.70 12.81 -45.55
CA GLU A 106 -16.90 13.49 -46.57
C GLU A 106 -15.54 13.97 -46.01
N GLY A 107 -14.48 13.26 -46.40
CA GLY A 107 -13.11 13.56 -46.02
C GLY A 107 -12.44 14.65 -46.88
N ASP A 108 -12.92 15.89 -46.82
CA ASP A 108 -12.17 17.04 -47.37
C ASP A 108 -11.97 18.11 -46.27
N GLY A 109 -11.00 17.85 -45.39
CA GLY A 109 -10.45 18.83 -44.45
C GLY A 109 -10.37 18.39 -42.99
N PHE A 110 -11.40 17.71 -42.45
CA PHE A 110 -11.41 17.24 -41.07
C PHE A 110 -12.28 15.98 -40.91
N LYS A 111 -11.65 14.80 -40.99
CA LYS A 111 -12.34 13.53 -40.72
C LYS A 111 -12.37 13.27 -39.22
N LEU A 112 -13.57 13.16 -38.65
CA LEU A 112 -13.72 12.73 -37.25
C LEU A 112 -13.29 11.24 -37.15
N GLU A 113 -12.31 10.90 -36.28
CA GLU A 113 -12.02 9.49 -35.92
C GLU A 113 -13.08 8.93 -34.96
N VAL A 114 -14.36 9.16 -35.27
CA VAL A 114 -15.53 8.67 -34.55
C VAL A 114 -16.48 8.08 -35.59
N ASN A 115 -16.97 6.86 -35.37
CA ASN A 115 -17.89 6.23 -36.31
C ASN A 115 -19.28 6.88 -36.22
N SER A 116 -20.13 6.63 -37.21
CA SER A 116 -21.49 7.18 -37.27
C SER A 116 -22.35 6.77 -36.06
N GLU A 117 -22.16 5.57 -35.53
CA GLU A 117 -22.87 5.04 -34.37
C GLU A 117 -22.53 5.79 -33.06
N ASP A 118 -21.24 5.97 -32.75
CA ASP A 118 -20.74 6.75 -31.62
C ASP A 118 -21.24 8.20 -31.69
N LEU A 119 -21.29 8.78 -32.89
CA LEU A 119 -21.81 10.13 -33.12
C LEU A 119 -23.32 10.22 -32.83
N VAL A 120 -24.11 9.22 -33.23
CA VAL A 120 -25.54 9.15 -32.93
C VAL A 120 -25.78 9.15 -31.42
N HIS A 121 -24.99 8.40 -30.64
CA HIS A 121 -25.12 8.38 -29.19
C HIS A 121 -24.79 9.75 -28.55
N LEU A 122 -23.74 10.44 -29.01
CA LEU A 122 -23.43 11.81 -28.57
C LEU A 122 -24.58 12.79 -28.86
N LEU A 123 -25.17 12.70 -30.06
CA LEU A 123 -26.27 13.56 -30.46
C LEU A 123 -27.55 13.28 -29.66
N ARG A 124 -27.81 12.01 -29.30
CA ARG A 124 -28.91 11.63 -28.40
C ARG A 124 -28.75 12.20 -26.99
N ILE A 125 -27.55 12.09 -26.40
CA ILE A 125 -27.26 12.69 -25.08
C ILE A 125 -27.54 14.21 -25.11
N ARG A 126 -27.07 14.89 -26.16
CA ARG A 126 -27.27 16.33 -26.34
C ARG A 126 -28.75 16.70 -26.53
N GLN A 127 -29.52 15.86 -27.21
CA GLN A 127 -30.98 16.02 -27.31
C GLN A 127 -31.64 15.91 -25.92
N TRP A 128 -31.16 15.01 -25.07
CA TRP A 128 -31.66 14.86 -23.70
C TRP A 128 -31.35 16.07 -22.83
N GLU A 129 -30.12 16.58 -22.86
CA GLU A 129 -29.73 17.80 -22.14
C GLU A 129 -30.58 19.01 -22.51
N ARG A 130 -30.94 19.14 -23.80
CA ARG A 130 -31.77 20.24 -24.31
C ARG A 130 -33.26 20.10 -23.99
N GLY A 131 -33.69 19.00 -23.36
CA GLY A 131 -35.08 18.76 -22.97
C GLY A 131 -36.05 18.65 -24.16
N ARG A 132 -35.56 18.21 -25.32
CA ARG A 132 -36.33 18.18 -26.58
C ARG A 132 -37.14 16.88 -26.78
N GLU A 133 -37.13 15.97 -25.80
CA GLU A 133 -38.00 14.79 -25.77
C GLU A 133 -39.18 14.99 -24.80
N GLU A 134 -40.38 14.62 -25.23
CA GLU A 134 -41.60 14.78 -24.45
C GLU A 134 -41.63 13.92 -23.17
N HIS A 135 -40.91 12.79 -23.17
CA HIS A 135 -40.85 11.84 -22.06
C HIS A 135 -39.40 11.41 -21.81
N GLN A 136 -38.77 11.99 -20.79
CA GLN A 136 -37.40 11.64 -20.40
C GLN A 136 -37.38 10.73 -19.16
N THR A 137 -36.59 9.66 -19.23
CA THR A 137 -36.25 8.86 -18.04
C THR A 137 -35.40 9.70 -17.08
N VAL A 138 -35.33 9.24 -15.83
CA VAL A 138 -34.48 9.86 -14.82
C VAL A 138 -33.03 9.90 -15.26
N LEU A 139 -32.55 8.79 -15.82
CA LEU A 139 -31.19 8.65 -16.30
C LEU A 139 -30.91 9.59 -17.49
N GLN A 140 -31.88 9.75 -18.41
CA GLN A 140 -31.76 10.69 -19.53
C GLN A 140 -31.62 12.16 -19.07
N LEU A 141 -32.27 12.56 -17.97
CA LEU A 141 -32.18 13.94 -17.45
C LEU A 141 -30.78 14.34 -16.99
N VAL A 142 -29.97 13.36 -16.59
CA VAL A 142 -28.61 13.57 -16.07
C VAL A 142 -27.54 12.90 -16.92
N ALA A 143 -27.92 12.37 -18.08
CA ALA A 143 -27.03 11.62 -18.93
C ALA A 143 -25.79 12.42 -19.32
N GLY A 144 -25.95 13.72 -19.59
CA GLY A 144 -24.84 14.65 -19.82
C GLY A 144 -23.83 14.70 -18.68
N THR A 145 -24.31 14.93 -17.46
CA THR A 145 -23.46 14.96 -16.24
C THR A 145 -22.80 13.60 -15.98
N ILE A 146 -23.50 12.49 -16.22
CA ILE A 146 -22.90 11.15 -16.08
C ILE A 146 -21.85 10.91 -17.16
N VAL A 147 -22.05 11.39 -18.39
CA VAL A 147 -21.03 11.32 -19.45
C VAL A 147 -19.80 12.12 -19.05
N GLU A 148 -19.95 13.34 -18.53
CA GLU A 148 -18.82 14.15 -18.04
C GLU A 148 -18.04 13.43 -16.91
N LEU A 149 -18.74 12.94 -15.89
CA LEU A 149 -18.13 12.19 -14.78
C LEU A 149 -17.48 10.88 -15.25
N GLY A 150 -18.12 10.21 -16.21
CA GLY A 150 -17.60 9.01 -16.85
C GLY A 150 -16.28 9.29 -17.55
N ILE A 151 -16.18 10.37 -18.33
CA ILE A 151 -14.93 10.76 -19.01
C ILE A 151 -13.78 10.90 -18.00
N ASP A 152 -14.01 11.60 -16.89
CA ASP A 152 -12.99 11.79 -15.85
C ASP A 152 -12.56 10.47 -15.19
N TYR A 153 -13.52 9.58 -14.93
CA TYR A 153 -13.27 8.26 -14.36
C TYR A 153 -12.49 7.34 -15.32
N PHE A 154 -12.95 7.21 -16.56
CA PHE A 154 -12.38 6.28 -17.54
C PHE A 154 -11.00 6.71 -18.05
N LEU A 155 -10.65 8.00 -17.91
CA LEU A 155 -9.28 8.46 -18.10
C LEU A 155 -8.32 7.97 -17.01
N GLN A 156 -8.82 7.60 -15.83
CA GLN A 156 -8.02 7.19 -14.67
C GLN A 156 -7.98 5.67 -14.47
N VAL A 157 -8.92 4.91 -15.05
CA VAL A 157 -9.02 3.45 -14.88
C VAL A 157 -8.87 2.73 -16.24
N PRO A 158 -7.68 2.17 -16.54
CA PRO A 158 -7.44 1.44 -17.79
C PRO A 158 -8.35 0.22 -17.92
N GLY A 159 -9.03 0.08 -19.06
CA GLY A 159 -9.87 -1.10 -19.38
C GLY A 159 -11.36 -0.95 -19.08
N ALA A 160 -11.76 0.01 -18.25
CA ALA A 160 -13.16 0.22 -17.88
C ALA A 160 -14.02 0.72 -19.07
N LEU A 161 -13.41 1.28 -20.13
CA LEU A 161 -14.09 1.70 -21.38
C LEU A 161 -14.62 0.55 -22.24
N ASN A 162 -14.22 -0.69 -21.96
CA ASN A 162 -14.74 -1.83 -22.68
C ASN A 162 -15.99 -2.35 -21.96
N GLN A 163 -17.16 -2.29 -22.59
CA GLN A 163 -18.40 -2.89 -22.05
C GLN A 163 -18.27 -4.40 -21.79
N LYS A 164 -17.29 -5.08 -22.41
CA LYS A 164 -16.96 -6.49 -22.18
C LYS A 164 -15.92 -6.70 -21.07
N SER A 165 -15.39 -5.63 -20.48
CA SER A 165 -14.55 -5.74 -19.29
C SER A 165 -15.42 -5.96 -18.05
N ALA A 166 -14.86 -6.62 -17.05
CA ALA A 166 -15.56 -6.91 -15.79
C ALA A 166 -16.08 -5.62 -15.11
N HIS A 167 -15.24 -4.59 -15.07
CA HIS A 167 -15.58 -3.27 -14.53
C HIS A 167 -16.65 -2.54 -15.37
N GLY A 168 -16.58 -2.66 -16.70
CA GLY A 168 -17.56 -2.09 -17.61
C GLY A 168 -18.95 -2.75 -17.49
N GLN A 169 -18.99 -4.07 -17.32
CA GLN A 169 -20.25 -4.82 -17.11
C GLN A 169 -20.96 -4.40 -15.82
N ILE A 170 -20.22 -4.25 -14.72
CA ILE A 170 -20.84 -3.79 -13.47
C ILE A 170 -21.40 -2.38 -13.62
N LEU A 171 -20.63 -1.45 -14.20
CA LEU A 171 -21.10 -0.07 -14.39
C LEU A 171 -22.33 -0.01 -15.30
N TYR A 172 -22.39 -0.85 -16.32
CA TYR A 172 -23.56 -1.02 -17.17
C TYR A 172 -24.77 -1.51 -16.36
N GLN A 173 -24.61 -2.56 -15.55
CA GLN A 173 -25.68 -3.12 -14.71
C GLN A 173 -26.17 -2.14 -13.65
N PHE A 174 -25.27 -1.31 -13.12
CA PHE A 174 -25.60 -0.21 -12.23
C PHE A 174 -26.47 0.84 -12.94
N LEU A 175 -26.05 1.34 -14.11
CA LEU A 175 -26.80 2.31 -14.90
C LEU A 175 -28.16 1.76 -15.35
N GLU A 176 -28.22 0.49 -15.73
CA GLU A 176 -29.45 -0.21 -16.08
C GLU A 176 -30.42 -0.27 -14.88
N GLY A 177 -29.92 -0.56 -13.67
CA GLY A 177 -30.72 -0.52 -12.45
C GLY A 177 -31.30 0.87 -12.15
N LEU A 178 -30.61 1.94 -12.53
CA LEU A 178 -31.09 3.32 -12.38
C LEU A 178 -32.08 3.74 -13.48
N ASP A 179 -31.97 3.24 -14.71
CA ASP A 179 -32.91 3.55 -15.80
C ASP A 179 -34.30 2.92 -15.53
N GLU A 180 -34.35 1.81 -14.79
CA GLU A 180 -35.59 1.15 -14.38
C GLU A 180 -36.39 1.89 -13.30
N ILE A 181 -35.91 3.05 -12.83
CA ILE A 181 -36.54 3.82 -11.75
C ILE A 181 -37.55 4.82 -12.33
N ASP A 182 -38.82 4.66 -11.98
CA ASP A 182 -39.88 5.62 -12.30
C ASP A 182 -40.10 6.60 -11.13
N PHE A 183 -39.40 7.74 -11.16
CA PHE A 183 -39.65 8.81 -10.20
C PHE A 183 -41.00 9.47 -10.45
N SER A 184 -41.73 9.73 -9.35
CA SER A 184 -43.11 10.25 -9.35
C SER A 184 -43.36 11.44 -10.29
N LYS A 185 -44.63 11.66 -10.68
CA LYS A 185 -45.10 12.71 -11.63
C LYS A 185 -44.73 14.15 -11.25
N ASN A 186 -44.15 14.40 -10.08
CA ASN A 186 -43.73 15.73 -9.66
C ASN A 186 -42.40 16.11 -10.33
N LYS A 187 -42.50 16.88 -11.43
CA LYS A 187 -41.37 17.26 -12.30
C LYS A 187 -40.24 17.98 -11.55
N ASP A 188 -40.55 18.78 -10.54
CA ASP A 188 -39.54 19.58 -9.82
C ASP A 188 -38.67 18.71 -8.91
N ILE A 189 -39.29 17.78 -8.17
CA ILE A 189 -38.57 16.81 -7.31
C ILE A 189 -37.76 15.85 -8.19
N LYS A 190 -38.34 15.37 -9.29
CA LYS A 190 -37.65 14.49 -10.25
C LYS A 190 -36.38 15.15 -10.78
N LYS A 191 -36.43 16.45 -11.11
CA LYS A 191 -35.28 17.19 -11.65
C LYS A 191 -34.23 17.49 -10.58
N GLU A 192 -34.63 17.98 -9.42
CA GLU A 192 -33.70 18.36 -8.34
C GLU A 192 -32.98 17.15 -7.74
N LEU A 193 -33.70 16.05 -7.49
CA LEU A 193 -33.08 14.84 -6.95
C LEU A 193 -32.20 14.14 -7.98
N SER A 194 -32.64 14.07 -9.24
CA SER A 194 -31.85 13.40 -10.28
C SER A 194 -30.50 14.08 -10.49
N GLN A 195 -30.48 15.42 -10.56
CA GLN A 195 -29.29 16.24 -10.79
C GLN A 195 -28.18 16.09 -9.73
N HIS A 196 -28.51 15.60 -8.53
CA HIS A 196 -27.54 15.43 -7.45
C HIS A 196 -27.37 13.98 -7.01
N LEU A 197 -28.45 13.22 -6.86
CA LEU A 197 -28.42 11.84 -6.38
C LEU A 197 -27.74 10.90 -7.38
N LEU A 198 -28.18 10.90 -8.65
CA LEU A 198 -27.66 9.95 -9.63
C LEU A 198 -26.17 10.17 -9.93
N PRO A 199 -25.69 11.40 -10.19
CA PRO A 199 -24.27 11.66 -10.32
C PRO A 199 -23.46 11.19 -9.10
N SER A 200 -23.97 11.45 -7.89
CA SER A 200 -23.28 11.06 -6.65
C SER A 200 -23.24 9.54 -6.44
N LEU A 201 -24.34 8.83 -6.72
CA LEU A 201 -24.40 7.37 -6.66
C LEU A 201 -23.53 6.74 -7.74
N PHE A 202 -23.52 7.31 -8.95
CA PHE A 202 -22.66 6.87 -10.04
C PHE A 202 -21.19 7.01 -9.68
N THR A 203 -20.76 8.16 -9.13
CA THR A 203 -19.39 8.35 -8.66
C THR A 203 -19.02 7.33 -7.58
N ALA A 204 -19.86 7.17 -6.55
CA ALA A 204 -19.62 6.20 -5.48
C ALA A 204 -19.53 4.76 -5.99
N ALA A 205 -20.40 4.38 -6.94
CA ALA A 205 -20.36 3.07 -7.58
C ALA A 205 -19.11 2.89 -8.44
N ALA A 206 -18.76 3.86 -9.28
CA ALA A 206 -17.57 3.81 -10.13
C ALA A 206 -16.27 3.68 -9.31
N GLU A 207 -16.14 4.46 -8.24
CA GLU A 207 -15.03 4.37 -7.29
C GLU A 207 -14.96 3.00 -6.61
N SER A 208 -16.11 2.45 -6.21
CA SER A 208 -16.17 1.15 -5.53
C SER A 208 -15.90 -0.02 -6.47
N VAL A 209 -16.40 0.04 -7.70
CA VAL A 209 -16.21 -0.99 -8.73
C VAL A 209 -14.75 -1.05 -9.16
N ALA A 210 -14.05 0.08 -9.23
CA ALA A 210 -12.61 0.13 -9.51
C ALA A 210 -11.78 -0.70 -8.52
N ALA A 211 -12.26 -0.89 -7.28
CA ALA A 211 -11.59 -1.68 -6.25
C ALA A 211 -11.82 -3.19 -6.38
N LEU A 212 -12.78 -3.64 -7.19
CA LEU A 212 -13.14 -5.06 -7.30
C LEU A 212 -12.17 -5.80 -8.22
N SER A 213 -11.85 -7.05 -7.85
CA SER A 213 -11.07 -7.93 -8.72
C SER A 213 -11.89 -8.33 -9.96
N PRO A 214 -11.26 -8.54 -11.14
CA PRO A 214 -11.97 -8.93 -12.35
C PRO A 214 -12.76 -10.24 -12.24
N LYS A 215 -12.33 -11.18 -11.38
CA LYS A 215 -13.04 -12.45 -11.14
C LYS A 215 -14.38 -12.24 -10.44
N ILE A 216 -14.40 -11.39 -9.41
CA ILE A 216 -15.63 -11.05 -8.67
C ILE A 216 -16.55 -10.21 -9.56
N ALA A 217 -15.97 -9.31 -10.35
CA ALA A 217 -16.73 -8.43 -11.21
C ALA A 217 -17.43 -9.11 -12.40
N ASN A 218 -16.89 -10.25 -12.86
CA ASN A 218 -17.50 -11.07 -13.92
C ASN A 218 -18.55 -12.07 -13.40
N ASP A 219 -18.83 -12.14 -12.10
CA ASP A 219 -19.82 -13.06 -11.55
C ASP A 219 -21.25 -12.52 -11.81
N GLU A 220 -22.08 -13.32 -12.48
CA GLU A 220 -23.45 -12.95 -12.85
C GLU A 220 -24.33 -12.63 -11.62
N LYS A 221 -24.11 -13.30 -10.48
CA LYS A 221 -24.86 -13.05 -9.25
C LYS A 221 -24.45 -11.72 -8.62
N VAL A 222 -23.15 -11.39 -8.65
CA VAL A 222 -22.64 -10.11 -8.17
C VAL A 222 -23.21 -8.97 -9.03
N GLN A 223 -23.22 -9.14 -10.35
CA GLN A 223 -23.81 -8.17 -11.28
C GLN A 223 -25.31 -7.95 -11.03
N ALA A 224 -26.08 -9.04 -10.88
CA ALA A 224 -27.50 -8.97 -10.56
C ALA A 224 -27.77 -8.32 -9.18
N PHE A 225 -26.93 -8.64 -8.19
CA PHE A 225 -27.00 -8.01 -6.86
C PHE A 225 -26.80 -6.50 -6.97
N ILE A 226 -25.75 -6.05 -7.66
CA ILE A 226 -25.46 -4.62 -7.84
C ILE A 226 -26.62 -3.90 -8.53
N LYS A 227 -27.20 -4.49 -9.58
CA LYS A 227 -28.37 -3.94 -10.27
C LYS A 227 -29.56 -3.74 -9.32
N VAL A 228 -29.94 -4.79 -8.57
CA VAL A 228 -31.09 -4.77 -7.66
C VAL A 228 -30.86 -3.82 -6.49
N THR A 229 -29.64 -3.82 -5.92
CA THR A 229 -29.26 -2.96 -4.80
C THR A 229 -29.22 -1.49 -5.19
N ALA A 230 -28.61 -1.15 -6.33
CA ALA A 230 -28.59 0.24 -6.83
C ALA A 230 -30.01 0.78 -7.01
N LYS A 231 -30.88 -0.03 -7.61
CA LYS A 231 -32.31 0.29 -7.78
C LYS A 231 -33.02 0.48 -6.43
N GLY A 232 -32.80 -0.44 -5.48
CA GLY A 232 -33.39 -0.38 -4.14
C GLY A 232 -32.99 0.87 -3.36
N ILE A 233 -31.68 1.16 -3.28
CA ILE A 233 -31.16 2.33 -2.58
C ILE A 233 -31.67 3.62 -3.20
N ALA A 234 -31.64 3.72 -4.53
CA ALA A 234 -32.12 4.92 -5.22
C ALA A 234 -33.64 5.13 -5.01
N ASN A 235 -34.43 4.07 -4.99
CA ASN A 235 -35.85 4.14 -4.63
C ASN A 235 -36.05 4.58 -3.17
N ASP A 236 -35.33 4.00 -2.23
CA ASP A 236 -35.46 4.33 -0.80
C ASP A 236 -35.05 5.77 -0.50
N VAL A 237 -33.96 6.25 -1.10
CA VAL A 237 -33.53 7.66 -1.00
C VAL A 237 -34.59 8.57 -1.60
N PHE A 238 -35.17 8.19 -2.74
CA PHE A 238 -36.23 8.97 -3.37
C PHE A 238 -37.50 9.02 -2.51
N GLU A 239 -38.01 7.89 -2.04
CA GLU A 239 -39.19 7.83 -1.16
C GLU A 239 -38.96 8.68 0.10
N ARG A 240 -37.79 8.55 0.73
CA ARG A 240 -37.43 9.32 1.92
C ARG A 240 -37.31 10.82 1.66
N SER A 241 -36.91 11.21 0.46
CA SER A 241 -36.76 12.61 0.07
C SER A 241 -38.08 13.33 -0.24
N LYS A 242 -39.17 12.60 -0.52
CA LYS A 242 -40.49 13.19 -0.89
C LYS A 242 -41.05 14.08 0.20
N ASP A 243 -40.87 13.68 1.45
CA ASP A 243 -41.39 14.38 2.63
C ASP A 243 -40.38 15.38 3.22
N MET A 244 -39.19 15.49 2.62
CA MET A 244 -38.11 16.35 3.09
C MET A 244 -38.07 17.71 2.37
N LYS A 245 -37.78 18.77 3.14
CA LYS A 245 -37.51 20.11 2.59
C LYS A 245 -36.21 20.08 1.78
N ALA A 246 -36.08 20.92 0.75
CA ALA A 246 -34.93 20.94 -0.18
C ALA A 246 -33.55 20.91 0.51
N HIS A 247 -33.36 21.70 1.59
CA HIS A 247 -32.09 21.73 2.35
C HIS A 247 -31.78 20.44 3.14
N GLN A 248 -32.77 19.58 3.39
CA GLN A 248 -32.64 18.30 4.10
C GLN A 248 -32.49 17.11 3.14
N ARG A 249 -32.73 17.31 1.84
CA ARG A 249 -32.59 16.24 0.84
C ARG A 249 -31.13 15.84 0.64
N GLN A 250 -30.18 16.72 0.93
CA GLN A 250 -28.74 16.42 0.97
C GLN A 250 -28.43 15.29 1.98
N ASP A 251 -29.15 15.25 3.10
CA ASP A 251 -28.98 14.21 4.13
C ASP A 251 -29.45 12.85 3.65
N ALA A 252 -30.52 12.81 2.84
CA ALA A 252 -31.01 11.58 2.21
C ALA A 252 -30.02 11.05 1.17
N VAL A 253 -29.39 11.95 0.39
CA VAL A 253 -28.32 11.58 -0.56
C VAL A 253 -27.11 11.03 0.20
N HIS A 254 -26.66 11.71 1.25
CA HIS A 254 -25.55 11.25 2.10
C HIS A 254 -25.85 9.89 2.76
N TRP A 255 -27.07 9.70 3.28
CA TRP A 255 -27.50 8.41 3.81
C TRP A 255 -27.46 7.30 2.75
N GLY A 256 -27.90 7.57 1.52
CA GLY A 256 -27.81 6.63 0.40
C GLY A 256 -26.36 6.23 0.07
N GLN A 257 -25.43 7.19 0.13
CA GLN A 257 -24.00 6.94 -0.05
C GLN A 257 -23.42 6.07 1.06
N VAL A 258 -23.76 6.36 2.33
CA VAL A 258 -23.33 5.57 3.49
C VAL A 258 -23.88 4.15 3.41
N MET A 259 -25.14 3.98 3.03
CA MET A 259 -25.74 2.65 2.86
C MET A 259 -25.07 1.86 1.74
N MET A 260 -24.79 2.47 0.60
CA MET A 260 -24.07 1.80 -0.49
C MET A 260 -22.65 1.41 -0.07
N ARG A 261 -21.89 2.32 0.58
CA ARG A 261 -20.56 2.01 1.14
C ARG A 261 -20.64 0.89 2.17
N SER A 262 -21.60 0.94 3.07
CA SER A 262 -21.83 -0.10 4.08
C SER A 262 -22.14 -1.44 3.42
N MET A 263 -23.02 -1.50 2.42
CA MET A 263 -23.33 -2.75 1.72
C MET A 263 -22.13 -3.32 0.98
N ILE A 264 -21.32 -2.49 0.35
CA ILE A 264 -20.06 -2.91 -0.30
C ILE A 264 -19.04 -3.38 0.75
N ASN A 265 -18.95 -2.69 1.89
CA ASN A 265 -18.13 -3.10 3.02
C ASN A 265 -18.54 -4.49 3.51
N HIS A 266 -19.83 -4.71 3.77
CA HIS A 266 -20.35 -5.98 4.25
C HIS A 266 -20.22 -7.10 3.20
N ALA A 267 -20.42 -6.81 1.91
CA ALA A 267 -20.18 -7.76 0.83
C ALA A 267 -18.69 -8.11 0.69
N GLY A 268 -17.79 -7.12 0.80
CA GLY A 268 -16.35 -7.35 0.84
C GLY A 268 -15.93 -8.18 2.05
N HIS A 269 -16.45 -7.86 3.24
CA HIS A 269 -16.25 -8.65 4.46
C HIS A 269 -16.75 -10.07 4.29
N PHE A 270 -17.91 -10.29 3.67
CA PHE A 270 -18.42 -11.64 3.37
C PHE A 270 -17.48 -12.42 2.42
N VAL A 271 -16.95 -11.77 1.39
CA VAL A 271 -15.99 -12.39 0.46
C VAL A 271 -14.70 -12.79 1.18
N PHE A 272 -14.20 -11.93 2.08
CA PHE A 272 -12.96 -12.21 2.82
C PHE A 272 -13.17 -13.12 4.03
N SER A 273 -14.37 -13.23 4.60
CA SER A 273 -14.65 -14.11 5.75
C SER A 273 -15.07 -15.52 5.36
N ALA A 274 -15.42 -15.77 4.09
CA ALA A 274 -15.74 -17.09 3.56
C ALA A 274 -14.92 -17.51 2.30
N PRO A 275 -13.59 -17.34 2.26
CA PRO A 275 -12.80 -17.63 1.06
C PRO A 275 -12.73 -19.12 0.70
N GLU A 276 -12.86 -20.03 1.69
CA GLU A 276 -12.94 -21.48 1.45
C GLU A 276 -14.17 -21.84 0.60
N GLU A 277 -15.32 -21.24 0.90
CA GLU A 277 -16.58 -21.50 0.19
C GLU A 277 -16.63 -20.85 -1.21
N LEU A 278 -15.93 -19.72 -1.37
CA LEU A 278 -16.01 -18.89 -2.58
C LEU A 278 -14.88 -19.15 -3.59
N PHE A 279 -13.70 -19.54 -3.11
CA PHE A 279 -12.51 -19.71 -3.95
C PHE A 279 -11.95 -21.13 -3.93
N ASP A 280 -12.59 -22.07 -3.22
CA ASP A 280 -12.15 -23.47 -3.07
C ASP A 280 -10.68 -23.54 -2.59
N THR A 281 -10.32 -22.64 -1.68
CA THR A 281 -8.98 -22.54 -1.11
C THR A 281 -8.82 -23.46 0.09
N ASN A 282 -7.61 -23.99 0.30
CA ASN A 282 -7.33 -24.73 1.52
C ASN A 282 -7.37 -23.81 2.75
N ARG A 283 -7.70 -24.37 3.92
CA ARG A 283 -7.93 -23.62 5.16
C ARG A 283 -6.87 -22.55 5.50
N PRO A 284 -5.56 -22.83 5.44
CA PRO A 284 -4.60 -21.80 5.82
C PRO A 284 -4.32 -20.76 4.72
N VAL A 285 -4.56 -21.07 3.43
CA VAL A 285 -4.63 -20.04 2.37
C VAL A 285 -5.89 -19.17 2.55
N SER A 286 -7.02 -19.77 2.93
CA SER A 286 -8.26 -19.05 3.27
C SER A 286 -8.02 -18.02 4.39
N GLU A 287 -7.28 -18.40 5.43
CA GLU A 287 -6.98 -17.50 6.56
C GLU A 287 -6.04 -16.35 6.18
N ILE A 288 -5.11 -16.54 5.24
CA ILE A 288 -4.31 -15.44 4.66
C ILE A 288 -5.21 -14.47 3.91
N ILE A 289 -6.08 -14.99 3.05
CA ILE A 289 -7.00 -14.17 2.25
C ILE A 289 -7.93 -13.35 3.17
N GLU A 290 -8.43 -13.97 4.23
CA GLU A 290 -9.27 -13.33 5.24
C GLU A 290 -8.55 -12.17 5.93
N LYS A 291 -7.43 -12.46 6.61
CA LYS A 291 -6.74 -11.44 7.41
C LYS A 291 -6.18 -10.31 6.54
N SER A 292 -5.59 -10.62 5.38
CA SER A 292 -5.03 -9.60 4.48
C SER A 292 -6.11 -8.79 3.76
N GLY A 293 -7.20 -9.44 3.34
CA GLY A 293 -8.34 -8.81 2.68
C GLY A 293 -9.09 -7.85 3.60
N ILE A 294 -9.33 -8.24 4.86
CA ILE A 294 -9.98 -7.38 5.86
C ILE A 294 -9.13 -6.13 6.17
N ILE A 295 -7.82 -6.26 6.32
CA ILE A 295 -6.91 -5.12 6.55
C ILE A 295 -6.95 -4.13 5.38
N LEU A 296 -6.89 -4.64 4.15
CA LEU A 296 -6.96 -3.83 2.94
C LEU A 296 -8.32 -3.13 2.82
N LEU A 297 -9.41 -3.87 3.02
CA LEU A 297 -10.78 -3.36 2.93
C LEU A 297 -11.04 -2.25 3.94
N ASN A 298 -10.71 -2.47 5.21
CA ASN A 298 -10.88 -1.49 6.29
C ASN A 298 -10.03 -0.23 6.04
N THR A 299 -8.84 -0.37 5.46
CA THR A 299 -7.98 0.78 5.15
C THR A 299 -8.49 1.60 3.96
N ILE A 300 -9.01 0.93 2.93
CA ILE A 300 -9.59 1.59 1.75
C ILE A 300 -10.86 2.35 2.12
N LEU A 301 -11.68 1.75 3.01
CA LEU A 301 -13.01 2.24 3.34
C LEU A 301 -13.09 3.20 4.52
N ASP A 302 -11.99 3.40 5.27
CA ASP A 302 -11.78 4.31 6.42
C ASP A 302 -13.01 5.18 6.78
N ASP A 303 -13.73 4.75 7.83
CA ASP A 303 -15.00 5.33 8.31
C ASP A 303 -14.89 6.81 8.71
N GLN A 304 -13.67 7.36 8.84
CA GLN A 304 -13.45 8.75 9.24
C GLN A 304 -13.27 9.72 8.07
N SER A 305 -13.40 9.27 6.81
CA SER A 305 -13.27 10.15 5.65
C SER A 305 -14.38 9.98 4.61
N ASP A 306 -14.83 11.12 4.09
CA ASP A 306 -15.80 11.22 2.99
C ASP A 306 -15.24 10.73 1.63
N LYS A 307 -13.99 10.21 1.59
CA LYS A 307 -13.30 9.82 0.36
C LYS A 307 -12.67 8.44 0.50
N VAL A 308 -12.79 7.61 -0.53
CA VAL A 308 -12.09 6.32 -0.62
C VAL A 308 -10.58 6.60 -0.72
N ALA A 309 -9.81 6.09 0.23
CA ALA A 309 -8.40 6.45 0.40
C ALA A 309 -7.45 5.39 -0.18
N PHE A 310 -7.51 5.14 -1.49
CA PHE A 310 -6.62 4.17 -2.17
C PHE A 310 -5.12 4.45 -1.96
N ARG A 311 -4.73 5.72 -1.80
CA ARG A 311 -3.34 6.08 -1.47
C ARG A 311 -2.90 5.53 -0.10
N LYS A 312 -3.82 5.39 0.85
CA LYS A 312 -3.53 4.78 2.16
C LYS A 312 -3.39 3.26 2.05
N ALA A 313 -4.12 2.62 1.13
CA ALA A 313 -4.08 1.16 0.94
C ALA A 313 -2.69 0.62 0.55
N LEU A 314 -1.89 1.43 -0.16
CA LEU A 314 -0.50 1.12 -0.51
C LEU A 314 0.50 1.89 0.37
N SER A 315 0.05 2.41 1.51
CA SER A 315 0.96 3.04 2.46
C SER A 315 1.92 2.01 3.04
N PRO A 316 3.14 2.42 3.44
CA PRO A 316 4.07 1.53 4.13
C PRO A 316 3.46 0.85 5.35
N GLU A 317 2.56 1.54 6.07
CA GLU A 317 1.86 1.00 7.24
C GLU A 317 0.87 -0.12 6.90
N THR A 318 0.09 0.04 5.82
CA THR A 318 -0.87 -0.98 5.39
C THR A 318 -0.18 -2.22 4.84
N LEU A 319 0.85 -2.02 4.03
CA LEU A 319 1.67 -3.12 3.51
C LEU A 319 2.37 -3.88 4.66
N ASP A 320 2.84 -3.17 5.68
CA ASP A 320 3.41 -3.78 6.88
C ASP A 320 2.37 -4.62 7.65
N ASN A 321 1.16 -4.08 7.85
CA ASN A 321 0.08 -4.79 8.53
C ASN A 321 -0.37 -6.04 7.76
N MET A 322 -0.45 -5.97 6.43
CA MET A 322 -0.76 -7.12 5.57
C MET A 322 0.34 -8.17 5.61
N ALA A 323 1.61 -7.76 5.51
CA ALA A 323 2.76 -8.67 5.61
C ALA A 323 2.80 -9.37 6.97
N ARG A 324 2.56 -8.63 8.06
CA ARG A 324 2.44 -9.20 9.41
C ARG A 324 1.34 -10.24 9.50
N ALA A 325 0.12 -9.90 9.10
CA ALA A 325 -1.02 -10.79 9.20
C ALA A 325 -0.80 -12.07 8.39
N THR A 326 -0.21 -11.95 7.20
CA THR A 326 0.15 -13.09 6.35
C THR A 326 1.21 -13.96 7.01
N LEU A 327 2.29 -13.37 7.52
CA LEU A 327 3.38 -14.12 8.15
C LEU A 327 2.97 -14.75 9.48
N GLN A 328 2.02 -14.16 10.20
CA GLN A 328 1.41 -14.79 11.37
C GLN A 328 0.69 -16.09 10.98
N VAL A 329 -0.12 -16.07 9.92
CA VAL A 329 -0.80 -17.28 9.42
C VAL A 329 0.22 -18.30 8.92
N VAL A 330 1.31 -17.87 8.28
CA VAL A 330 2.40 -18.77 7.89
C VAL A 330 3.12 -19.36 9.10
N ALA A 331 3.26 -18.63 10.20
CA ALA A 331 3.84 -19.16 11.44
C ALA A 331 2.93 -20.21 12.09
N GLU A 332 1.62 -19.97 12.08
CA GLU A 332 0.59 -20.88 12.60
C GLU A 332 0.38 -22.09 11.67
N HIS A 333 0.58 -21.90 10.37
CA HIS A 333 0.39 -22.89 9.30
C HIS A 333 1.55 -22.90 8.28
N PRO A 334 2.73 -23.44 8.66
CA PRO A 334 3.93 -23.41 7.83
C PRO A 334 3.78 -24.18 6.51
N ASN A 335 2.86 -25.14 6.48
CA ASN A 335 2.51 -25.95 5.32
C ASN A 335 1.87 -25.15 4.17
N VAL A 336 1.48 -23.89 4.40
CA VAL A 336 1.06 -22.96 3.32
C VAL A 336 2.19 -22.66 2.35
N LEU A 337 3.43 -22.61 2.84
CA LEU A 337 4.57 -22.36 1.98
C LEU A 337 4.83 -23.61 1.15
N SER A 338 4.71 -23.50 -0.17
CA SER A 338 5.19 -24.52 -1.08
C SER A 338 6.72 -24.62 -0.97
N GLY A 339 7.25 -25.72 -0.41
CA GLY A 339 8.69 -25.90 -0.20
C GLY A 339 9.04 -27.06 0.74
N GLU A 340 10.35 -27.29 0.90
CA GLU A 340 10.91 -28.28 1.84
C GLU A 340 10.60 -27.91 3.30
N HIS A 341 10.41 -28.92 4.16
CA HIS A 341 10.03 -28.75 5.58
C HIS A 341 10.98 -27.80 6.35
N GLY A 342 12.25 -27.74 5.95
CA GLY A 342 13.24 -26.85 6.57
C GLY A 342 12.94 -25.36 6.36
N ILE A 343 12.48 -24.96 5.17
CA ILE A 343 12.14 -23.56 4.88
C ILE A 343 10.89 -23.16 5.67
N GLN A 344 9.89 -24.04 5.70
CA GLN A 344 8.67 -23.84 6.49
C GLN A 344 8.99 -23.61 7.97
N LYS A 345 9.88 -24.44 8.53
CA LYS A 345 10.33 -24.32 9.90
C LYS A 345 11.04 -22.99 10.17
N ILE A 346 12.01 -22.61 9.33
CA ILE A 346 12.73 -21.34 9.45
C ILE A 346 11.76 -20.15 9.49
N VAL A 347 10.84 -20.05 8.53
CA VAL A 347 9.90 -18.91 8.47
C VAL A 347 9.03 -18.86 9.72
N SER A 348 8.54 -20.02 10.18
CA SER A 348 7.68 -20.08 11.37
C SER A 348 8.42 -19.66 12.65
N GLU A 349 9.66 -20.11 12.84
CA GLU A 349 10.42 -19.81 14.06
C GLU A 349 10.94 -18.37 14.09
N VAL A 350 11.30 -17.79 12.93
CA VAL A 350 11.62 -16.35 12.84
C VAL A 350 10.38 -15.50 13.18
N ALA A 351 9.20 -15.90 12.70
CA ALA A 351 7.96 -15.22 13.04
C ALA A 351 7.65 -15.27 14.55
N ILE A 352 7.86 -16.41 15.20
CA ILE A 352 7.72 -16.55 16.65
C ILE A 352 8.70 -15.63 17.39
N ALA A 353 9.98 -15.62 16.99
CA ALA A 353 11.01 -14.80 17.63
C ALA A 353 10.68 -13.29 17.57
N VAL A 354 10.18 -12.82 16.44
CA VAL A 354 9.83 -11.40 16.26
C VAL A 354 8.53 -11.01 16.99
N GLN A 355 7.59 -11.94 17.18
CA GLN A 355 6.32 -11.66 17.86
C GLN A 355 6.46 -11.42 19.36
N GLN A 356 7.52 -11.96 19.99
CA GLN A 356 7.75 -11.82 21.42
C GLN A 356 8.11 -10.39 21.84
N GLU A 357 8.45 -9.51 20.88
CA GLU A 357 9.01 -8.20 21.16
C GLU A 357 8.24 -7.04 20.51
N ASP A 358 7.66 -6.16 21.35
CA ASP A 358 6.73 -5.11 20.93
C ASP A 358 7.32 -4.04 19.98
N PHE A 359 8.62 -3.77 20.08
CA PHE A 359 9.30 -2.74 19.28
C PHE A 359 9.75 -3.24 17.89
N LEU A 360 9.85 -4.56 17.69
CA LEU A 360 10.21 -5.18 16.40
C LEU A 360 9.02 -5.26 15.44
N ARG A 361 7.84 -4.82 15.88
CA ARG A 361 6.61 -5.07 15.16
C ARG A 361 6.62 -4.49 13.75
N ARG A 362 7.20 -3.31 13.45
CA ARG A 362 7.08 -2.68 12.12
C ARG A 362 8.16 -3.12 11.11
N GLY A 363 7.85 -4.13 10.30
CA GLY A 363 8.58 -4.53 9.10
C GLY A 363 9.94 -5.18 9.34
N PHE A 364 10.21 -5.70 10.54
CA PHE A 364 11.39 -6.53 10.81
C PHE A 364 11.22 -7.95 10.30
N LEU A 365 10.01 -8.51 10.44
CA LEU A 365 9.77 -9.91 10.14
C LEU A 365 10.11 -10.29 8.69
N PRO A 366 9.68 -9.51 7.65
CA PRO A 366 10.07 -9.82 6.27
C PRO A 366 11.60 -9.76 6.06
N GLU A 367 12.26 -8.75 6.63
CA GLU A 367 13.71 -8.56 6.47
C GLU A 367 14.53 -9.62 7.20
N LEU A 368 14.16 -9.97 8.45
CA LEU A 368 14.84 -11.03 9.18
C LEU A 368 14.63 -12.39 8.54
N THR A 369 13.42 -12.66 8.04
CA THR A 369 13.16 -13.90 7.30
C THR A 369 14.01 -13.95 6.04
N ARG A 370 14.10 -12.85 5.29
CA ARG A 370 14.97 -12.72 4.11
C ARG A 370 16.43 -12.99 4.48
N ILE A 371 16.97 -12.30 5.48
CA ILE A 371 18.36 -12.45 5.93
C ILE A 371 18.65 -13.89 6.32
N VAL A 372 17.82 -14.52 7.16
CA VAL A 372 18.04 -15.91 7.58
C VAL A 372 18.06 -16.84 6.37
N LEU A 373 17.10 -16.73 5.46
CA LEU A 373 17.04 -17.60 4.28
C LEU A 373 18.25 -17.38 3.36
N GLU A 374 18.66 -16.13 3.15
CA GLU A 374 19.84 -15.80 2.34
C GLU A 374 21.14 -16.35 2.94
N LYS A 375 21.37 -16.13 4.24
CA LYS A 375 22.58 -16.62 4.93
C LYS A 375 22.60 -18.15 5.06
N SER A 376 21.41 -18.76 5.15
CA SER A 376 21.26 -20.22 5.12
C SER A 376 21.62 -20.82 3.76
N ALA A 377 21.42 -20.07 2.68
CA ALA A 377 21.70 -20.54 1.34
C ALA A 377 23.20 -20.82 1.19
N GLY A 378 23.54 -22.10 0.98
CA GLY A 378 24.94 -22.57 0.88
C GLY A 378 25.56 -23.10 2.17
N HIS A 379 24.88 -23.01 3.32
CA HIS A 379 25.37 -23.50 4.63
C HIS A 379 24.38 -24.41 5.36
N LEU A 380 23.38 -24.96 4.65
CA LEU A 380 22.30 -25.77 5.23
C LEU A 380 22.79 -27.06 5.91
N ASP A 381 23.94 -27.59 5.59
CA ASP A 381 24.50 -28.75 6.29
C ASP A 381 25.13 -28.36 7.65
N LEU A 382 25.63 -27.13 7.76
CA LEU A 382 26.28 -26.60 8.97
C LEU A 382 25.29 -25.99 9.96
N LEU A 383 24.20 -25.40 9.45
CA LEU A 383 23.27 -24.59 10.24
C LEU A 383 22.12 -25.38 10.87
N TRP A 384 22.06 -26.69 10.68
CA TRP A 384 21.04 -27.54 11.28
C TRP A 384 21.61 -28.41 12.39
N LYS A 385 21.21 -28.11 13.63
CA LYS A 385 21.57 -28.89 14.81
C LYS A 385 20.55 -30.00 15.02
N LYS A 386 21.02 -31.21 15.32
CA LYS A 386 20.14 -32.29 15.81
C LYS A 386 19.89 -32.08 17.30
N SER A 387 18.65 -31.76 17.67
CA SER A 387 18.21 -31.64 19.06
C SER A 387 17.22 -32.75 19.40
N THR A 388 16.97 -32.94 20.70
CA THR A 388 15.99 -33.92 21.22
C THR A 388 14.56 -33.59 20.78
N ASP A 389 14.26 -32.32 20.55
CA ASP A 389 12.94 -31.83 20.13
C ASP A 389 12.83 -31.67 18.59
N GLY A 390 13.83 -32.14 17.85
CA GLY A 390 13.89 -32.11 16.39
C GLY A 390 15.08 -31.32 15.85
N PRO A 391 15.20 -31.19 14.50
CA PRO A 391 16.28 -30.42 13.90
C PRO A 391 16.05 -28.92 14.10
N GLU A 392 16.96 -28.22 14.78
CA GLU A 392 16.88 -26.78 15.05
C GLU A 392 17.81 -26.00 14.12
N HIS A 393 17.39 -24.79 13.74
CA HIS A 393 18.18 -23.94 12.86
C HIS A 393 19.02 -22.93 13.66
N LEU A 394 20.35 -22.96 13.51
CA LEU A 394 21.27 -22.16 14.34
C LEU A 394 21.05 -20.64 14.19
N LEU A 395 20.76 -20.15 12.99
CA LEU A 395 20.50 -18.72 12.78
C LEU A 395 19.19 -18.24 13.43
N VAL A 396 18.21 -19.14 13.57
CA VAL A 396 16.96 -18.82 14.27
C VAL A 396 17.24 -18.68 15.75
N ILE A 397 18.00 -19.61 16.32
CA ILE A 397 18.43 -19.56 17.73
C ILE A 397 19.23 -18.27 18.00
N ALA A 398 20.15 -17.91 17.09
CA ALA A 398 20.94 -16.69 17.18
C ALA A 398 20.06 -15.42 17.21
N ILE A 399 19.05 -15.34 16.33
CA ILE A 399 18.08 -14.23 16.35
C ILE A 399 17.34 -14.18 17.68
N GLN A 400 16.83 -15.31 18.18
CA GLN A 400 16.09 -15.34 19.44
C GLN A 400 16.93 -14.78 20.59
N GLN A 401 18.17 -15.23 20.73
CA GLN A 401 19.09 -14.75 21.78
C GLN A 401 19.45 -13.28 21.63
N ALA A 402 19.77 -12.85 20.40
CA ALA A 402 20.12 -11.45 20.16
C ALA A 402 18.94 -10.53 20.44
N LEU A 403 17.74 -10.89 19.98
CA LEU A 403 16.53 -10.11 20.20
C LEU A 403 16.15 -10.04 21.68
N GLU A 404 16.26 -11.14 22.42
CA GLU A 404 16.01 -11.19 23.88
C GLU A 404 16.91 -10.21 24.64
N ILE A 405 18.19 -10.11 24.28
CA ILE A 405 19.13 -9.22 24.99
C ILE A 405 18.94 -7.76 24.56
N LEU A 406 18.74 -7.54 23.26
CA LEU A 406 18.51 -6.21 22.68
C LEU A 406 17.16 -5.60 23.12
N SER A 407 16.19 -6.43 23.50
CA SER A 407 14.86 -6.01 23.95
C SER A 407 14.74 -5.67 25.43
N GLN A 408 15.66 -6.15 26.26
CA GLN A 408 15.61 -5.95 27.70
C GLN A 408 15.54 -4.46 28.06
N LYS A 409 14.50 -4.10 28.82
CA LYS A 409 14.36 -2.76 29.42
C LYS A 409 15.29 -2.65 30.62
N PRO A 410 16.07 -1.56 30.75
CA PRO A 410 16.98 -1.41 31.88
C PRO A 410 16.19 -1.31 33.19
N LEU A 411 16.49 -2.20 34.15
CA LEU A 411 16.19 -1.94 35.55
C LEU A 411 17.22 -0.92 36.04
N ASP A 412 16.81 0.34 36.21
CA ASP A 412 17.59 1.44 36.79
C ASP A 412 18.91 1.83 36.09
N ALA A 413 19.26 1.27 34.93
CA ALA A 413 20.48 1.63 34.22
C ALA A 413 20.39 3.02 33.56
N PRO A 414 21.49 3.81 33.57
CA PRO A 414 21.47 5.21 33.18
C PRO A 414 21.21 5.43 31.68
N TRP A 415 21.65 4.53 30.79
CA TRP A 415 21.54 4.68 29.33
C TRP A 415 21.80 3.35 28.59
N ARG A 416 21.05 3.08 27.50
CA ARG A 416 21.34 2.05 26.48
C ARG A 416 21.34 2.68 25.08
N PRO A 417 22.05 2.09 24.09
CA PRO A 417 22.03 2.57 22.71
C PRO A 417 20.62 2.60 22.12
N ALA A 418 20.22 3.74 21.56
CA ALA A 418 18.97 3.86 20.82
C ALA A 418 19.21 3.42 19.37
N PHE A 419 18.96 2.15 19.05
CA PHE A 419 19.05 1.67 17.68
C PHE A 419 17.89 2.20 16.84
N THR A 420 18.21 2.72 15.65
CA THR A 420 17.19 2.83 14.61
C THR A 420 16.85 1.43 14.10
N LYS A 421 15.73 1.30 13.40
CA LYS A 421 15.36 0.02 12.75
C LYS A 421 16.47 -0.50 11.83
N GLY A 422 17.10 0.37 11.03
CA GLY A 422 18.17 -0.01 10.11
C GLY A 422 19.37 -0.57 10.87
N ASN A 423 19.83 0.18 11.88
CA ASN A 423 20.97 -0.20 12.70
C ASN A 423 20.77 -1.57 13.39
N LEU A 424 19.54 -1.88 13.84
CA LEU A 424 19.25 -3.16 14.47
C LEU A 424 19.32 -4.32 13.46
N LEU A 425 18.82 -4.13 12.24
CA LEU A 425 18.94 -5.12 11.17
C LEU A 425 20.39 -5.34 10.77
N GLU A 426 21.20 -4.28 10.67
CA GLU A 426 22.62 -4.38 10.35
C GLU A 426 23.40 -5.14 11.44
N VAL A 427 23.17 -4.83 12.73
CA VAL A 427 23.75 -5.59 13.86
C VAL A 427 23.36 -7.06 13.79
N LEU A 428 22.08 -7.37 13.56
CA LEU A 428 21.62 -8.75 13.47
C LEU A 428 22.22 -9.47 12.26
N GLU A 429 22.33 -8.81 11.11
CA GLU A 429 22.93 -9.42 9.92
C GLU A 429 24.40 -9.77 10.13
N GLU A 430 25.20 -8.86 10.71
CA GLU A 430 26.61 -9.13 11.01
C GLU A 430 26.77 -10.27 12.01
N VAL A 431 25.93 -10.33 13.03
CA VAL A 431 25.97 -11.41 14.03
C VAL A 431 25.64 -12.75 13.38
N LEU A 432 24.69 -12.77 12.45
CA LEU A 432 24.38 -13.97 11.69
C LEU A 432 25.54 -14.38 10.77
N ASP A 433 26.26 -13.43 10.16
CA ASP A 433 27.48 -13.73 9.40
C ASP A 433 28.54 -14.41 10.29
N GLU A 434 28.74 -13.93 11.51
CA GLU A 434 29.67 -14.54 12.46
C GLU A 434 29.23 -15.94 12.90
N VAL A 435 27.93 -16.19 13.08
CA VAL A 435 27.38 -17.53 13.39
C VAL A 435 27.53 -18.48 12.21
N VAL A 436 27.36 -18.00 10.97
CA VAL A 436 27.61 -18.82 9.77
C VAL A 436 29.09 -19.21 9.69
N ALA A 437 30.00 -18.27 9.93
CA ALA A 437 31.44 -18.54 9.92
C ALA A 437 31.86 -19.47 11.07
N ASN A 438 31.17 -19.39 12.21
CA ASN A 438 31.54 -20.09 13.43
C ASN A 438 30.30 -20.68 14.16
N PRO A 439 29.71 -21.80 13.70
CA PRO A 439 28.50 -22.39 14.31
C PRO A 439 28.61 -22.73 15.81
N ALA A 440 29.85 -22.89 16.30
CA ALA A 440 30.18 -23.09 17.71
C ALA A 440 29.63 -21.99 18.64
N TRP A 441 29.39 -20.79 18.12
CA TRP A 441 28.72 -19.70 18.85
C TRP A 441 27.39 -20.09 19.47
N ILE A 442 26.67 -21.00 18.80
CA ILE A 442 25.35 -21.46 19.23
C ILE A 442 25.42 -22.88 19.81
N THR A 443 26.29 -23.74 19.27
CA THR A 443 26.33 -25.15 19.70
C THR A 443 27.09 -25.38 20.99
N ASP A 444 28.08 -24.55 21.28
CA ASP A 444 28.87 -24.67 22.50
C ASP A 444 28.26 -23.79 23.59
N GLU A 445 28.34 -24.27 24.82
CA GLU A 445 27.75 -23.60 25.98
C GLU A 445 28.81 -23.23 27.00
N VAL A 446 28.63 -22.06 27.59
CA VAL A 446 29.34 -21.60 28.79
C VAL A 446 28.25 -21.30 29.81
N ARG A 447 28.38 -21.84 31.03
CA ARG A 447 27.39 -21.68 32.10
C ARG A 447 25.96 -22.10 31.69
N GLY A 448 25.85 -23.08 30.78
CA GLY A 448 24.56 -23.59 30.28
C GLY A 448 23.84 -22.67 29.31
N ARG A 449 24.51 -21.62 28.81
CA ARG A 449 24.01 -20.72 27.76
C ARG A 449 24.96 -20.73 26.57
N PRO A 450 24.47 -20.53 25.34
CA PRO A 450 25.34 -20.44 24.18
C PRO A 450 26.34 -19.29 24.28
N ILE A 451 27.54 -19.48 23.73
CA ILE A 451 28.63 -18.49 23.81
C ILE A 451 28.17 -17.11 23.31
N LEU A 452 27.36 -17.08 22.23
CA LEU A 452 26.80 -15.85 21.68
C LEU A 452 26.01 -15.05 22.73
N SER A 453 25.13 -15.73 23.46
CA SER A 453 24.31 -15.12 24.52
C SER A 453 25.19 -14.53 25.63
N GLU A 454 26.23 -15.26 26.07
CA GLU A 454 27.15 -14.78 27.11
C GLU A 454 27.96 -13.54 26.67
N VAL A 455 28.41 -13.50 25.42
CA VAL A 455 29.13 -12.34 24.88
C VAL A 455 28.22 -11.12 24.77
N PHE A 456 26.98 -11.30 24.30
CA PHE A 456 26.00 -10.23 24.22
C PHE A 456 25.67 -9.68 25.61
N ASP A 457 25.40 -10.56 26.58
CA ASP A 457 25.05 -10.20 27.95
C ASP A 457 26.19 -9.41 28.62
N ALA A 458 27.43 -9.89 28.48
CA ALA A 458 28.63 -9.20 28.96
C ALA A 458 28.83 -7.83 28.29
N THR A 459 28.63 -7.75 26.97
CA THR A 459 28.82 -6.51 26.20
C THR A 459 27.79 -5.46 26.60
N PHE A 460 26.50 -5.80 26.57
CA PHE A 460 25.43 -4.86 26.89
C PHE A 460 25.39 -4.48 28.37
N SER A 461 25.76 -5.38 29.27
CA SER A 461 25.92 -5.05 30.69
C SER A 461 27.08 -4.08 30.93
N ALA A 462 28.19 -4.21 30.20
CA ALA A 462 29.28 -3.25 30.30
C ALA A 462 28.91 -1.87 29.71
N LEU A 463 28.10 -1.83 28.65
CA LEU A 463 27.62 -0.56 28.08
C LEU A 463 26.75 0.24 29.07
N ASP A 464 26.09 -0.40 30.03
CA ASP A 464 25.32 0.28 31.08
C ASP A 464 26.21 1.15 32.00
N SER A 465 27.55 1.00 31.96
CA SER A 465 28.48 1.83 32.72
C SER A 465 28.73 3.22 32.08
N ILE A 466 28.30 3.42 30.82
CA ILE A 466 28.53 4.66 30.07
C ILE A 466 27.62 5.80 30.58
N PRO A 467 28.15 7.04 30.77
CA PRO A 467 27.35 8.18 31.24
C PRO A 467 26.20 8.57 30.29
N LYS A 468 25.07 9.05 30.83
CA LYS A 468 23.82 9.37 30.09
C LYS A 468 23.96 10.31 28.88
N GLY A 469 24.97 11.19 28.90
CA GLY A 469 25.22 12.17 27.85
C GLY A 469 26.04 11.64 26.68
N GLU A 470 26.65 10.47 26.84
CA GLU A 470 27.54 9.86 25.86
C GLU A 470 26.74 8.88 25.00
N ARG A 471 26.90 8.95 23.68
CA ARG A 471 26.21 8.06 22.74
C ARG A 471 27.23 7.35 21.86
N LEU A 472 27.21 6.02 21.90
CA LEU A 472 27.89 5.21 20.90
C LEU A 472 27.06 5.17 19.61
N THR A 473 27.74 5.23 18.47
CA THR A 473 27.10 4.98 17.18
C THR A 473 26.92 3.47 16.97
N ALA A 474 26.07 3.07 16.02
CA ALA A 474 25.82 1.65 15.77
C ALA A 474 27.07 0.92 15.27
N GLU A 475 27.89 1.61 14.48
CA GLU A 475 29.14 1.08 13.94
C GLU A 475 30.13 0.71 15.05
N VAL A 476 30.18 1.48 16.12
CA VAL A 476 31.04 1.20 17.29
C VAL A 476 30.54 -0.03 18.04
N ILE A 477 29.23 -0.19 18.14
CA ILE A 477 28.64 -1.35 18.82
C ILE A 477 28.84 -2.61 18.00
N GLN A 478 28.68 -2.54 16.68
CA GLN A 478 28.99 -3.62 15.75
C GLN A 478 30.45 -4.06 15.88
N TRP A 479 31.36 -3.09 15.86
CA TRP A 479 32.78 -3.35 16.07
C TRP A 479 33.06 -4.01 17.44
N LEU A 480 32.47 -3.50 18.53
CA LEU A 480 32.60 -4.08 19.87
C LEU A 480 32.10 -5.52 19.93
N LEU A 481 30.93 -5.80 19.36
CA LEU A 481 30.37 -7.15 19.32
C LEU A 481 31.30 -8.09 18.57
N ARG A 482 31.74 -7.72 17.35
CA ARG A 482 32.67 -8.53 16.55
C ARG A 482 33.97 -8.80 17.29
N HIS A 483 34.59 -7.76 17.86
CA HIS A 483 35.84 -7.89 18.60
C HIS A 483 35.68 -8.79 19.83
N ASN A 484 34.61 -8.61 20.62
CA ASN A 484 34.35 -9.44 21.80
C ASN A 484 34.08 -10.90 21.42
N LEU A 485 33.44 -11.13 20.28
CA LEU A 485 33.27 -12.46 19.71
C LEU A 485 34.66 -13.06 19.35
N GLU A 486 35.51 -12.34 18.63
CA GLU A 486 36.87 -12.82 18.31
C GLU A 486 37.71 -13.16 19.56
N VAL A 487 37.59 -12.33 20.61
CA VAL A 487 38.27 -12.54 21.90
C VAL A 487 37.75 -13.81 22.59
N ALA A 488 36.44 -14.02 22.65
CA ALA A 488 35.85 -15.20 23.26
C ALA A 488 36.12 -16.50 22.46
N LEU A 489 36.27 -16.40 21.13
CA LEU A 489 36.77 -17.50 20.29
C LEU A 489 38.20 -17.88 20.67
N THR A 490 39.06 -16.89 20.84
CA THR A 490 40.49 -17.09 21.11
C THR A 490 40.74 -17.57 22.54
N SER A 491 39.96 -17.09 23.51
CA SER A 491 40.13 -17.42 24.93
C SER A 491 38.79 -17.55 25.64
N ARG A 492 38.18 -18.74 25.63
CA ARG A 492 36.87 -18.99 26.25
C ARG A 492 36.81 -18.65 27.74
N THR A 493 37.92 -18.71 28.45
CA THR A 493 38.05 -18.37 29.88
C THR A 493 37.69 -16.92 30.18
N VAL A 494 37.70 -16.00 29.19
CA VAL A 494 37.21 -14.64 29.39
C VAL A 494 35.70 -14.58 29.72
N LEU A 495 34.96 -15.65 29.45
CA LEU A 495 33.54 -15.78 29.81
C LEU A 495 33.32 -16.39 31.19
N ASP A 496 34.39 -16.81 31.89
CA ASP A 496 34.31 -17.26 33.27
C ASP A 496 34.04 -16.07 34.20
N THR A 497 33.40 -16.35 35.34
CA THR A 497 33.12 -15.35 36.35
C THR A 497 34.25 -15.23 37.36
N VAL A 498 34.49 -14.00 37.79
CA VAL A 498 35.41 -13.67 38.88
C VAL A 498 34.66 -12.88 39.94
N LYS A 499 35.13 -12.98 41.18
CA LYS A 499 34.66 -12.12 42.26
C LYS A 499 35.48 -10.84 42.21
N TRP A 500 34.85 -9.72 41.89
CA TRP A 500 35.56 -8.45 41.75
C TRP A 500 34.99 -7.38 42.69
N GLY A 501 35.88 -6.68 43.41
CA GLY A 501 35.52 -5.62 44.35
C GLY A 501 35.13 -6.12 45.77
N GLY A 502 34.80 -5.16 46.64
CA GLY A 502 34.52 -5.41 48.07
C GLY A 502 33.25 -6.21 48.35
N ASP A 503 32.30 -6.21 47.42
CA ASP A 503 30.98 -6.84 47.58
C ASP A 503 30.88 -8.27 46.99
N GLN A 504 32.01 -8.85 46.51
CA GLN A 504 32.08 -10.19 45.89
C GLN A 504 31.06 -10.42 44.76
N LEU A 505 30.78 -9.41 43.94
CA LEU A 505 29.93 -9.57 42.76
C LEU A 505 30.61 -10.52 41.77
N GLU A 506 29.88 -11.57 41.39
CA GLU A 506 30.31 -12.48 40.31
C GLU A 506 30.02 -11.82 38.97
N ILE A 507 31.09 -11.43 38.28
CA ILE A 507 31.05 -10.75 36.99
C ILE A 507 31.93 -11.50 36.00
N SER A 508 31.55 -11.56 34.72
CA SER A 508 32.42 -12.18 33.72
C SER A 508 33.69 -11.35 33.51
N ILE A 509 34.81 -12.01 33.22
CA ILE A 509 36.09 -11.33 32.97
C ILE A 509 35.94 -10.36 31.79
N LEU A 510 35.26 -10.78 30.72
CA LEU A 510 34.95 -9.96 29.56
C LEU A 510 34.16 -8.69 29.93
N GLN A 511 33.06 -8.84 30.68
CA GLN A 511 32.27 -7.69 31.12
C GLN A 511 33.15 -6.72 31.92
N LYS A 512 33.97 -7.23 32.85
CA LYS A 512 34.76 -6.35 33.69
C LYS A 512 35.85 -5.61 32.92
N ALA A 513 36.54 -6.28 32.00
CA ALA A 513 37.54 -5.66 31.16
C ALA A 513 36.95 -4.57 30.25
N LEU A 514 35.74 -4.79 29.72
CA LEU A 514 34.99 -3.77 28.99
C LEU A 514 34.65 -2.57 29.88
N GLU A 515 34.13 -2.79 31.09
CA GLU A 515 33.82 -1.70 32.03
C GLU A 515 35.04 -0.84 32.39
N LEU A 516 36.20 -1.47 32.59
CA LEU A 516 37.45 -0.75 32.89
C LEU A 516 37.87 0.12 31.69
N SER A 517 37.87 -0.46 30.49
CA SER A 517 38.24 0.24 29.26
C SER A 517 37.29 1.39 28.95
N LEU A 518 35.97 1.15 29.04
CA LEU A 518 34.94 2.18 28.83
C LEU A 518 35.01 3.30 29.87
N SER A 519 35.39 3.00 31.11
CA SER A 519 35.54 4.02 32.16
C SER A 519 36.68 5.00 31.90
N VAL A 520 37.74 4.57 31.20
CA VAL A 520 38.82 5.46 30.74
C VAL A 520 38.36 6.33 29.57
N VAL A 521 37.69 5.73 28.59
CA VAL A 521 37.23 6.44 27.38
C VAL A 521 36.08 7.42 27.68
N PHE A 522 35.19 7.05 28.61
CA PHE A 522 33.99 7.80 28.98
C PHE A 522 33.98 8.13 30.49
N PRO A 523 34.88 9.02 30.96
CA PRO A 523 34.98 9.35 32.38
C PRO A 523 33.73 10.09 32.87
N LYS A 524 33.27 9.75 34.08
CA LYS A 524 32.07 10.35 34.70
C LYS A 524 32.16 11.86 34.91
N THR A 525 33.37 12.42 34.94
CA THR A 525 33.65 13.85 35.14
C THR A 525 33.58 14.68 33.85
N GLY A 526 33.44 14.05 32.69
CA GLY A 526 33.43 14.72 31.37
C GLY A 526 34.83 15.15 30.94
N GLY A 527 35.39 14.51 29.91
CA GLY A 527 36.73 14.76 29.37
C GLY A 527 36.74 15.14 27.88
N PRO A 528 37.86 15.64 27.34
CA PRO A 528 37.96 16.05 25.93
C PRO A 528 37.58 14.93 24.95
N ASN A 529 36.98 15.34 23.83
CA ASN A 529 36.23 14.49 22.89
C ASN A 529 37.05 13.98 21.69
N VAL A 530 38.35 14.24 21.63
CA VAL A 530 39.15 13.99 20.43
C VAL A 530 39.70 12.56 20.45
N ASN A 531 39.47 11.79 19.38
CA ASN A 531 39.97 10.43 19.14
C ASN A 531 39.51 9.33 20.11
N ARG A 532 38.38 9.48 20.80
CA ARG A 532 37.84 8.46 21.72
C ARG A 532 37.64 7.07 21.08
N LEU A 533 37.30 7.01 19.81
CA LEU A 533 37.14 5.73 19.09
C LEU A 533 38.47 5.00 18.89
N ASN A 534 39.51 5.73 18.51
CA ASN A 534 40.85 5.15 18.39
C ASN A 534 41.37 4.74 19.76
N LEU A 535 41.17 5.58 20.78
CA LEU A 535 41.52 5.23 22.15
C LEU A 535 40.78 3.97 22.62
N LEU A 536 39.48 3.85 22.33
CA LEU A 536 38.72 2.65 22.66
C LEU A 536 39.29 1.42 21.93
N ALA A 537 39.56 1.52 20.63
CA ALA A 537 40.16 0.43 19.85
C ALA A 537 41.51 0.01 20.43
N ASP A 538 42.42 0.96 20.63
CA ASP A 538 43.76 0.71 21.14
C ASP A 538 43.73 0.09 22.56
N LEU A 539 42.83 0.56 23.43
CA LEU A 539 42.68 0.01 24.78
C LEU A 539 42.07 -1.38 24.77
N MET A 540 41.08 -1.63 23.90
CA MET A 540 40.45 -2.93 23.76
C MET A 540 41.45 -3.97 23.22
N ASP A 541 42.19 -3.63 22.16
CA ASP A 541 43.24 -4.50 21.62
C ASP A 541 44.28 -4.81 22.69
N TYR A 542 44.73 -3.81 23.45
CA TYR A 542 45.71 -4.03 24.50
C TYR A 542 45.17 -4.88 25.67
N VAL A 543 44.02 -4.52 26.23
CA VAL A 543 43.44 -5.22 27.38
C VAL A 543 43.04 -6.65 26.99
N MET A 544 42.39 -6.82 25.84
CA MET A 544 41.88 -8.13 25.42
C MET A 544 42.99 -9.01 24.82
N GLU A 545 43.83 -8.48 23.94
CA GLU A 545 44.82 -9.29 23.22
C GLU A 545 46.21 -9.35 23.87
N ALA A 546 46.64 -8.30 24.57
CA ALA A 546 47.95 -8.29 25.23
C ALA A 546 47.87 -8.84 26.66
N ILE A 547 46.90 -8.37 27.45
CA ILE A 547 46.76 -8.75 28.86
C ILE A 547 45.94 -10.04 29.00
N LEU A 548 44.66 -10.02 28.63
CA LEU A 548 43.75 -11.11 28.95
C LEU A 548 44.04 -12.38 28.15
N LYS A 549 44.59 -12.27 26.95
CA LYS A 549 45.09 -13.43 26.21
C LYS A 549 46.15 -14.23 26.98
N GLN A 550 46.99 -13.55 27.77
CA GLN A 550 48.05 -14.17 28.57
C GLN A 550 47.55 -14.56 29.96
N HIS A 551 46.69 -13.72 30.54
CA HIS A 551 46.16 -13.87 31.89
C HIS A 551 44.62 -13.70 31.91
N PRO A 552 43.84 -14.67 31.40
CA PRO A 552 42.38 -14.57 31.36
C PRO A 552 41.77 -14.94 32.72
N ASN A 553 42.12 -14.18 33.76
CA ASN A 553 41.68 -14.38 35.13
C ASN A 553 41.74 -13.06 35.92
N GLU A 554 41.46 -13.12 37.22
CA GLU A 554 41.50 -11.97 38.12
C GLU A 554 42.83 -11.20 38.06
N ASN A 555 43.97 -11.88 37.91
CA ASN A 555 45.28 -11.22 37.85
C ASN A 555 45.42 -10.35 36.59
N GLY A 556 44.89 -10.79 35.45
CA GLY A 556 44.87 -9.98 34.23
C GLY A 556 44.01 -8.74 34.38
N LEU A 557 42.87 -8.85 35.06
CA LEU A 557 42.02 -7.69 35.37
C LEU A 557 42.68 -6.72 36.35
N ILE A 558 43.41 -7.22 37.35
CA ILE A 558 44.22 -6.37 38.26
C ILE A 558 45.30 -5.63 37.46
N LEU A 559 45.97 -6.32 36.53
CA LEU A 559 46.98 -5.70 35.69
C LEU A 559 46.38 -4.60 34.79
N ALA A 560 45.22 -4.88 34.19
CA ALA A 560 44.47 -3.90 33.40
C ALA A 560 44.07 -2.69 34.26
N ASP A 561 43.52 -2.89 35.46
CA ASP A 561 43.15 -1.80 36.38
C ASP A 561 44.36 -0.94 36.77
N LEU A 562 45.49 -1.58 37.09
CA LEU A 562 46.73 -0.88 37.42
C LEU A 562 47.23 -0.02 36.27
N ILE A 563 47.21 -0.54 35.04
CA ILE A 563 47.66 0.21 33.85
C ILE A 563 46.67 1.32 33.52
N LEU A 564 45.38 1.06 33.58
CA LEU A 564 44.36 2.02 33.17
C LEU A 564 44.20 3.19 34.15
N PHE A 565 44.35 2.95 35.46
CA PHE A 565 44.03 3.96 36.48
C PHE A 565 45.20 4.34 37.40
N ASN A 566 46.17 3.44 37.61
CA ASN A 566 47.22 3.62 38.63
C ASN A 566 48.64 3.82 38.05
N SER A 567 48.77 3.84 36.72
CA SER A 567 50.05 3.98 35.99
C SER A 567 50.53 5.42 35.82
N GLY A 568 49.65 6.41 35.99
CA GLY A 568 49.93 7.80 35.66
C GLY A 568 49.97 8.12 34.16
N ILE A 569 49.51 7.21 33.29
CA ILE A 569 49.41 7.45 31.84
C ILE A 569 48.36 8.53 31.54
N ASP A 570 48.76 9.55 30.77
CA ASP A 570 47.83 10.56 30.25
C ASP A 570 47.25 10.14 28.90
N TYR A 571 46.01 9.66 28.92
CA TYR A 571 45.27 9.21 27.75
C TYR A 571 44.73 10.37 26.88
N SER A 572 44.93 11.63 27.27
CA SER A 572 44.43 12.79 26.50
C SER A 572 45.07 12.95 25.11
N GLN A 573 46.20 12.29 24.87
CA GLN A 573 46.94 12.29 23.59
C GLN A 573 46.83 10.96 22.83
N GLY A 574 46.03 10.00 23.31
CA GLY A 574 45.94 8.63 22.77
C GLY A 574 46.68 7.60 23.62
N PHE A 575 46.60 6.32 23.23
CA PHE A 575 47.25 5.21 23.93
C PHE A 575 48.65 4.91 23.35
N ASN A 576 49.63 4.64 24.22
CA ASN A 576 50.96 4.19 23.81
C ASN A 576 51.28 2.82 24.43
N PRO A 577 51.17 1.73 23.64
CA PRO A 577 51.41 0.36 24.13
C PRO A 577 52.80 0.17 24.74
N GLN A 578 53.84 0.80 24.17
CA GLN A 578 55.22 0.65 24.64
C GLN A 578 55.44 1.20 26.05
N LEU A 579 54.68 2.22 26.42
CA LEU A 579 54.75 2.82 27.75
C LEU A 579 53.94 1.99 28.76
N ALA A 580 52.88 1.31 28.30
CA ALA A 580 52.13 0.35 29.11
C ALA A 580 52.92 -0.95 29.35
N ASP A 581 53.64 -1.46 28.35
CA ASP A 581 54.48 -2.65 28.46
C ASP A 581 55.61 -2.49 29.50
N GLN A 582 56.17 -1.28 29.62
CA GLN A 582 57.19 -0.95 30.64
C GLN A 582 56.69 -1.05 32.09
N ILE A 583 55.37 -1.10 32.29
CA ILE A 583 54.73 -1.22 33.61
C ILE A 583 54.39 -2.69 33.91
N THR A 584 54.31 -3.54 32.88
CA THR A 584 54.05 -4.97 33.00
C THR A 584 55.30 -5.83 33.16
N ASP A 585 56.45 -5.34 32.71
CA ASP A 585 57.80 -5.91 32.95
C ASP A 585 58.27 -5.62 34.40
#